data_AF-A0A0Q8J793-F1
#
_entry.id   AF-A0A0Q8J793-F1
#
_cell.length_a   1.000
_cell.length_b   1.000
_cell.length_c   1.000
_cell.angle_alpha   90.00
_cell.angle_beta   90.00
_cell.angle_gamma   90.00
#
_symmetry.space_group_name_H-M   'P 1'
#
loop_
_entity.id
_entity.type
_entity.pdbx_description
1 polymer ?
#
loop_
_entity_poly.entity_id
_entity_poly.type
_entity_poly.pdbx_seq_one_letter_code
_entity_poly.pdbx_strand_id
1 'polypeptide(L)'
;MQIADDEATNQLLDKIVAALGECYSKTEAESFVRGYYLKFTTPAYCKSIGVPVQDDDFFFHEDIPGMALRIHYYLGLGGDPAPEKFIEWRSARRGRGE
;
A
#
# COMPACT_ATOMS: atom_id res chain seq x y z
N MET A 1 18.62 -13.42 3.18
CA MET A 1 18.11 -12.13 2.70
C MET A 1 17.89 -12.31 1.22
N GLN A 2 16.66 -12.64 0.83
CA GLN A 2 16.32 -12.85 -0.58
C GLN A 2 16.02 -11.46 -1.13
N ILE A 3 16.97 -10.90 -1.89
CA ILE A 3 16.74 -9.67 -2.64
C ILE A 3 15.61 -10.01 -3.61
N ALA A 4 14.43 -9.40 -3.45
CA ALA A 4 13.37 -9.53 -4.43
C ALA A 4 13.94 -9.10 -5.78
N ASP A 5 13.83 -9.97 -6.79
CA ASP A 5 14.12 -9.56 -8.15
C ASP A 5 12.93 -8.75 -8.70
N ASP A 6 13.20 -7.93 -9.72
CA ASP A 6 12.18 -7.07 -10.33
C ASP A 6 10.94 -7.86 -10.77
N GLU A 7 11.10 -9.14 -11.14
CA GLU A 7 10.00 -10.03 -11.51
C GLU A 7 9.07 -10.33 -10.32
N ALA A 8 9.64 -10.71 -9.17
CA ALA A 8 8.87 -10.95 -7.95
C ALA A 8 8.12 -9.69 -7.49
N THR A 9 8.77 -8.53 -7.55
CA THR A 9 8.12 -7.25 -7.20
C THR A 9 6.97 -6.94 -8.17
N ASN A 10 7.16 -7.12 -9.49
CA ASN A 10 6.09 -6.94 -10.46
C ASN A 10 4.89 -7.89 -10.21
N GLN A 11 5.16 -9.17 -9.94
CA GLN A 11 4.12 -10.15 -9.61
C GLN A 11 3.37 -9.79 -8.31
N LEU A 12 4.06 -9.22 -7.33
CA LEU A 12 3.44 -8.72 -6.10
C LEU A 12 2.49 -7.56 -6.40
N LEU A 13 2.96 -6.57 -7.17
CA LEU A 13 2.17 -5.40 -7.54
C LEU A 13 0.91 -5.79 -8.33
N ASP A 14 1.02 -6.72 -9.29
CA ASP A 14 -0.13 -7.23 -10.05
C ASP A 14 -1.19 -7.89 -9.15
N LYS A 15 -0.76 -8.63 -8.13
CA LYS A 15 -1.68 -9.24 -7.16
C LYS A 15 -2.36 -8.19 -6.27
N ILE A 16 -1.65 -7.12 -5.91
CA ILE A 16 -2.24 -5.99 -5.17
C ILE A 16 -3.27 -5.26 -6.04
N VAL A 17 -2.99 -5.06 -7.33
CA VAL A 17 -3.96 -4.51 -8.29
C VAL A 17 -5.22 -5.37 -8.35
N ALA A 18 -5.06 -6.70 -8.44
CA ALA A 18 -6.19 -7.61 -8.45
C ALA A 18 -7.04 -7.51 -7.16
N ALA A 19 -6.40 -7.40 -5.99
CA ALA A 19 -7.09 -7.24 -4.71
C ALA A 19 -7.86 -5.90 -4.62
N LEU A 20 -7.33 -4.83 -5.21
CA LEU A 20 -8.03 -3.53 -5.30
C LEU A 20 -9.20 -3.55 -6.29
N GLY A 21 -9.24 -4.51 -7.22
CA GLY A 21 -10.30 -4.66 -8.22
C GLY A 21 -11.69 -4.91 -7.65
N GLU A 22 -11.82 -5.25 -6.37
CA GLU A 22 -13.12 -5.33 -5.68
C GLU A 22 -13.76 -3.95 -5.46
N CYS A 23 -12.95 -2.88 -5.40
CA CYS A 23 -13.39 -1.52 -5.07
C CYS A 23 -13.18 -0.53 -6.22
N TYR A 24 -12.31 -0.83 -7.18
CA TYR A 24 -11.85 0.09 -8.22
C TYR A 24 -11.84 -0.56 -9.59
N SER A 25 -11.94 0.24 -10.65
CA SER A 25 -11.62 -0.26 -11.99
C SER A 25 -10.15 -0.68 -12.07
N LYS A 26 -9.84 -1.60 -12.99
CA LYS A 26 -8.46 -2.07 -13.20
C LYS A 26 -7.48 -0.91 -13.40
N THR A 27 -7.83 0.07 -14.24
CA THR A 27 -6.99 1.24 -14.52
C THR A 27 -6.77 2.12 -13.28
N GLU A 28 -7.79 2.30 -12.45
CA GLU A 28 -7.65 3.04 -11.18
C GLU A 28 -6.77 2.28 -10.19
N ALA A 29 -6.98 0.97 -10.05
CA ALA A 29 -6.16 0.13 -9.18
C ALA A 29 -4.68 0.15 -9.59
N GLU A 30 -4.38 0.01 -10.89
CA GLU A 30 -3.02 0.14 -11.43
C GLU A 30 -2.41 1.52 -11.12
N SER A 31 -3.19 2.59 -11.34
CA SER A 31 -2.76 3.95 -11.05
C SER A 31 -2.45 4.16 -9.56
N PHE A 32 -3.27 3.60 -8.67
CA PHE A 32 -3.05 3.66 -7.23
C PHE A 32 -1.83 2.86 -6.80
N VAL A 33 -1.69 1.62 -7.25
CA VAL A 33 -0.53 0.78 -6.89
C VAL A 33 0.76 1.42 -7.37
N ARG A 34 0.82 1.85 -8.62
CA ARG A 34 2.00 2.54 -9.18
C ARG A 34 2.28 3.85 -8.46
N GLY A 35 1.23 4.66 -8.23
CA GLY A 35 1.36 5.95 -7.56
C GLY A 35 1.83 5.80 -6.10
N TYR A 36 1.35 4.79 -5.40
CA TYR A 36 1.80 4.44 -4.06
C TYR A 36 3.26 3.97 -4.09
N TYR A 37 3.58 2.98 -4.92
CA TYR A 37 4.93 2.42 -5.01
C TYR A 37 5.98 3.50 -5.29
N LEU A 38 5.75 4.37 -6.30
CA LEU A 38 6.69 5.45 -6.64
C LEU A 38 6.87 6.46 -5.51
N LYS A 39 5.78 6.83 -4.81
CA LYS A 39 5.82 7.80 -3.72
C LYS A 39 6.58 7.24 -2.51
N PHE A 40 6.18 6.05 -2.05
CA PHE A 40 6.66 5.49 -0.79
C PHE A 40 8.04 4.82 -0.88
N THR A 41 8.53 4.56 -2.09
CA THR A 41 9.95 4.20 -2.35
C THR A 41 10.86 5.43 -2.50
N THR A 42 10.31 6.65 -2.64
CA THR A 42 11.09 7.88 -2.84
C THR A 42 11.48 8.52 -1.50
N PRO A 43 12.78 8.57 -1.12
CA PRO A 43 13.20 9.09 0.18
C PRO A 43 12.80 10.54 0.46
N ALA A 44 12.83 11.39 -0.56
CA ALA A 44 12.46 12.79 -0.44
C ALA A 44 10.97 12.96 -0.11
N TYR A 45 10.11 12.14 -0.71
CA TYR A 45 8.68 12.15 -0.44
C TYR A 45 8.39 11.62 0.97
N CYS A 46 8.93 10.46 1.33
CA CYS A 46 8.72 9.89 2.66
C CYS A 46 9.19 10.82 3.78
N LYS A 47 10.34 11.49 3.57
CA LYS A 47 10.84 12.52 4.49
C LYS A 47 9.89 13.72 4.62
N SER A 48 9.23 14.16 3.54
CA SER A 48 8.34 15.33 3.58
C SER A 48 7.04 15.07 4.33
N ILE A 49 6.58 13.81 4.35
CA ILE A 49 5.38 13.39 5.08
C ILE A 49 5.69 12.69 6.42
N GLY A 50 6.96 12.62 6.81
CA GLY A 50 7.38 12.08 8.11
C GLY A 50 7.25 10.55 8.26
N VAL A 51 7.26 9.80 7.16
CA VAL A 51 7.17 8.32 7.20
C VAL A 51 8.49 7.66 6.77
N PRO A 52 8.77 6.41 7.20
CA PRO A 52 9.89 5.63 6.67
C PRO A 52 9.73 5.34 5.19
N VAL A 53 10.85 5.22 4.47
CA VAL A 53 10.86 4.67 3.12
C VAL A 53 10.38 3.23 3.18
N GLN A 54 9.51 2.86 2.25
CA GLN A 54 8.96 1.52 2.09
C GLN A 54 9.65 0.92 0.87
N ASP A 55 10.59 0.02 1.11
CA ASP A 55 11.28 -0.76 0.09
C ASP A 55 10.52 -2.06 -0.20
N ASP A 56 10.97 -2.83 -1.19
CA ASP A 56 10.33 -4.07 -1.61
C ASP A 56 10.12 -5.02 -0.42
N ASP A 57 11.09 -5.13 0.49
CA ASP A 57 10.98 -5.92 1.72
C ASP A 57 9.77 -5.53 2.57
N PHE A 58 9.47 -4.23 2.70
CA PHE A 58 8.25 -3.74 3.34
C PHE A 58 6.98 -4.25 2.63
N PHE A 59 6.92 -4.16 1.29
CA PHE A 59 5.75 -4.62 0.52
C PHE A 59 5.53 -6.13 0.67
N PHE A 60 6.60 -6.92 0.69
CA PHE A 60 6.52 -8.37 0.93
C PHE A 60 6.10 -8.68 2.37
N HIS A 61 6.55 -7.91 3.36
CA HIS A 61 6.20 -8.12 4.76
C HIS A 61 4.75 -7.77 5.09
N GLU A 62 4.21 -6.69 4.51
CA GLU A 62 2.81 -6.26 4.76
C GLU A 62 1.78 -7.17 4.08
N ASP A 63 2.20 -8.02 3.13
CA ASP A 63 1.36 -8.93 2.33
C ASP A 63 0.37 -8.25 1.36
N ILE A 64 -0.23 -9.05 0.47
CA ILE A 64 -1.10 -8.54 -0.61
C ILE A 64 -2.36 -7.85 -0.03
N PRO A 65 -3.18 -8.49 0.85
CA PRO A 65 -4.30 -7.82 1.49
C PRO A 65 -3.92 -6.58 2.29
N GLY A 66 -2.81 -6.61 3.03
CA GLY A 66 -2.33 -5.49 3.84
C GLY A 66 -1.97 -4.30 2.97
N MET A 67 -1.22 -4.52 1.90
CA MET A 67 -0.87 -3.49 0.94
C MET A 67 -2.08 -2.92 0.21
N ALA A 68 -3.00 -3.77 -0.28
CA ALA A 68 -4.22 -3.33 -0.93
C ALA A 68 -5.06 -2.43 0.01
N LEU A 69 -5.20 -2.84 1.27
CA LEU A 69 -5.94 -2.08 2.27
C LEU A 69 -5.27 -0.74 2.59
N ARG A 70 -3.94 -0.71 2.69
CA ARG A 70 -3.15 0.51 2.94
C ARG A 70 -3.25 1.49 1.78
N ILE A 71 -3.17 1.00 0.54
CA ILE A 71 -3.33 1.79 -0.68
C ILE A 71 -4.75 2.36 -0.78
N HIS A 72 -5.77 1.53 -0.54
CA HIS A 72 -7.17 1.98 -0.49
C HIS A 72 -7.37 3.09 0.54
N TYR A 73 -6.84 2.92 1.75
CA TYR A 73 -6.95 3.94 2.79
C TYR A 73 -6.28 5.27 2.38
N TYR A 74 -5.04 5.23 1.90
CA TYR A 74 -4.30 6.44 1.58
C TYR A 74 -4.79 7.13 0.30
N LEU A 75 -4.78 6.42 -0.83
CA LEU A 75 -5.08 7.00 -2.15
C LEU A 75 -6.58 6.96 -2.47
N GLY A 76 -7.28 5.94 -1.98
CA GLY A 76 -8.70 5.74 -2.24
C GLY A 76 -9.62 6.59 -1.35
N LEU A 77 -9.33 6.64 -0.04
CA LEU A 77 -10.13 7.40 0.93
C LEU A 77 -9.53 8.76 1.29
N GLY A 78 -8.32 9.06 0.83
CA GLY A 78 -7.60 10.30 1.20
C GLY A 78 -7.17 10.31 2.68
N GLY A 79 -6.94 9.12 3.26
CA GLY A 79 -6.49 8.97 4.64
C GLY A 79 -5.09 9.57 4.87
N ASP A 80 -4.73 9.74 6.14
CA ASP A 80 -3.40 10.21 6.51
C ASP A 80 -2.35 9.09 6.31
N PRO A 81 -1.24 9.32 5.59
CA PRO A 81 -0.26 8.27 5.29
C PRO A 81 0.57 7.81 6.50
N ALA A 82 0.47 8.48 7.65
CA ALA A 82 1.17 8.09 8.86
C ALA A 82 0.78 6.67 9.30
N PRO A 83 1.75 5.79 9.62
CA PRO A 83 1.48 4.41 10.02
C PRO A 83 0.48 4.28 11.16
N GLU A 84 0.59 5.14 12.18
CA GLU A 84 -0.33 5.22 13.31
C GLU A 84 -1.77 5.50 12.88
N LYS A 85 -1.98 6.38 11.89
CA LYS A 85 -3.32 6.71 11.39
C LYS A 85 -3.95 5.57 10.62
N PHE A 86 -3.15 4.85 9.83
CA PHE A 86 -3.61 3.61 9.22
C PHE A 86 -3.98 2.55 10.27
N ILE A 87 -3.17 2.36 11.31
CA ILE A 87 -3.43 1.38 12.38
C ILE A 87 -4.69 1.75 13.17
N GLU A 88 -4.88 3.03 13.52
CA GLU A 88 -6.07 3.55 14.19
C GLU A 88 -7.33 3.25 13.35
N TRP A 89 -7.30 3.62 12.06
CA TRP A 89 -8.41 3.38 11.14
C TRP A 89 -8.71 1.88 10.96
N ARG A 90 -7.68 1.04 10.77
CA ARG A 90 -7.83 -0.41 10.61
C ARG A 90 -8.41 -1.05 11.86
N SER A 91 -7.97 -0.62 13.04
CA SER A 91 -8.47 -1.10 14.33
C SER A 91 -9.92 -0.70 14.56
N ALA A 92 -10.28 0.55 14.23
CA ALA A 92 -11.65 1.04 14.33
C ALA A 92 -12.62 0.29 13.40
N ARG A 93 -12.16 -0.21 12.25
CA ARG A 93 -12.96 -1.07 11.36
C ARG A 93 -13.18 -2.47 11.94
N ARG A 94 -12.18 -3.05 12.60
CA ARG A 94 -12.29 -4.37 13.25
C ARG A 94 -13.18 -4.34 14.50
N GLY A 95 -13.17 -3.23 15.24
CA GLY A 95 -14.04 -3.04 16.40
C GLY A 95 -15.52 -2.75 16.07
N ARG A 96 -15.85 -2.54 14.78
CA ARG A 96 -17.23 -2.36 14.29
C ARG A 96 -17.79 -3.62 13.62
N GLY A 97 -17.12 -4.76 13.77
CA GLY A 97 -17.65 -6.06 13.35
C GLY A 97 -18.73 -6.53 14.30
N GLU A 98 -19.97 -6.17 13.98
CA GLU A 98 -21.11 -7.11 14.03
C GLU A 98 -20.87 -8.27 13.04
#